data_AF-A0AAV7CPF4-F1
#
_entry.id   AF-A0AAV7CPF4-F1
#
_cell.length_a   1.000
_cell.length_b   1.000
_cell.length_c   1.000
_cell.angle_alpha   90.00
_cell.angle_beta   90.00
_cell.angle_gamma   90.00
#
_symmetry.space_group_name_H-M   'P 1'
#
loop_
_entity.id
_entity.type
_entity.pdbx_description
1 polymer ?
#
loop_
_entity_poly.entity_id
_entity_poly.type
_entity_poly.pdbx_seq_one_letter_code
_entity_poly.pdbx_strand_id
1 'polypeptide(L)'
;MTSLLRDTLFEIQRQAPSPSKDYHHLVITKNEVTLRSWKISARAEHRKILPREVKKTHNEFLQETMMQRPLEKIFGKDTMEYVVNLCRGQFDLIVRIPDSLKIRILSFLDTQDIKQMSETCRAFQKIILTYFPSDYWHL
;
A
#
# COMPACT_ATOMS: atom_id res chain seq x y z
N MET A 1 17.90 -8.94 8.66
CA MET A 1 16.48 -8.85 9.06
C MET A 1 15.49 -9.15 7.93
N THR A 2 15.90 -9.20 6.65
CA THR A 2 15.03 -9.51 5.49
C THR A 2 14.58 -10.98 5.39
N SER A 3 15.19 -11.90 6.15
CA SER A 3 14.84 -13.33 6.16
C SER A 3 13.46 -13.63 6.77
N LEU A 4 12.93 -12.73 7.62
CA LEU A 4 11.62 -12.90 8.26
C LEU A 4 10.44 -12.44 7.39
N LEU A 5 10.72 -11.71 6.29
CA LEU A 5 9.66 -11.22 5.42
C LEU A 5 9.08 -12.38 4.61
N ARG A 6 7.75 -12.41 4.49
CA ARG A 6 7.06 -13.28 3.53
C ARG A 6 7.51 -12.96 2.11
N ASP A 7 7.34 -13.92 1.20
CA ASP A 7 7.71 -13.71 -0.20
C ASP A 7 6.90 -12.56 -0.83
N THR A 8 5.60 -12.50 -0.52
CA THR A 8 4.74 -11.36 -0.82
C THR A 8 4.91 -10.27 0.22
N LEU A 9 5.33 -9.10 -0.22
CA LEU A 9 5.55 -7.91 0.59
C LEU A 9 4.31 -7.02 0.65
N PHE A 10 3.60 -6.90 -0.46
CA PHE A 10 2.41 -6.07 -0.57
C PHE A 10 1.45 -6.61 -1.63
N GLU A 11 0.16 -6.54 -1.34
CA GLU A 11 -0.91 -6.97 -2.23
C GLU A 11 -2.07 -5.98 -2.11
N ILE A 12 -2.60 -5.55 -3.26
CA ILE A 12 -3.79 -4.70 -3.33
C ILE A 12 -4.59 -4.98 -4.58
N GLN A 13 -5.90 -4.90 -4.44
CA GLN A 13 -6.84 -5.10 -5.53
C GLN A 13 -7.73 -3.86 -5.62
N ARG A 14 -7.98 -3.38 -6.84
CA ARG A 14 -8.84 -2.22 -7.07
C ARG A 14 -9.50 -2.26 -8.44
N GLN A 15 -10.72 -1.74 -8.50
CA GLN A 15 -11.35 -1.38 -9.76
C GLN A 15 -10.80 -0.03 -10.24
N ALA A 16 -10.48 0.06 -11.53
CA ALA A 16 -10.10 1.31 -12.17
C ALA A 16 -11.24 2.35 -12.07
N PRO A 17 -10.90 3.64 -11.97
CA PRO A 17 -11.90 4.69 -12.04
C PRO A 17 -12.62 4.69 -13.40
N SER A 18 -13.76 5.39 -13.48
CA SER A 18 -14.43 5.62 -14.75
C SER A 18 -13.46 6.26 -15.75
N PRO A 19 -13.49 5.88 -17.05
CA PRO A 19 -14.53 5.08 -17.70
C PRO A 19 -14.23 3.57 -17.80
N SER A 20 -13.01 3.10 -17.54
CA SER A 20 -12.62 1.71 -17.79
C SER A 20 -13.36 0.72 -16.89
N LYS A 21 -13.40 0.97 -15.57
CA LYS A 21 -14.00 0.05 -14.58
C LYS A 21 -13.41 -1.37 -14.59
N ASP A 22 -12.24 -1.57 -15.21
CA ASP A 22 -11.52 -2.84 -15.21
C ASP A 22 -11.00 -3.18 -13.81
N TYR A 23 -10.81 -4.46 -13.54
CA TYR A 23 -10.30 -4.92 -12.25
C TYR A 23 -8.79 -5.14 -12.32
N HIS A 24 -8.06 -4.63 -11.33
CA HIS A 24 -6.61 -4.76 -11.25
C HIS A 24 -6.19 -5.34 -9.91
N HIS A 25 -5.19 -6.21 -9.97
CA HIS A 25 -4.56 -6.83 -8.83
C HIS A 25 -3.04 -6.61 -8.93
N LEU A 26 -2.49 -5.87 -7.97
CA LEU A 26 -1.07 -5.57 -7.86
C LEU A 26 -0.47 -6.38 -6.71
N VAL A 27 0.60 -7.12 -7.00
CA VAL A 27 1.36 -7.93 -6.05
C VAL A 27 2.83 -7.55 -6.13
N ILE A 28 3.42 -7.21 -4.99
CA ILE A 28 4.85 -6.94 -4.84
C ILE A 28 5.45 -8.09 -4.05
N THR A 29 6.38 -8.80 -4.66
CA THR A 29 7.19 -9.85 -4.02
C THR A 29 8.58 -9.32 -3.71
N LYS A 30 9.45 -10.13 -3.10
CA LYS A 30 10.84 -9.72 -2.81
C LYS A 30 11.63 -9.28 -4.04
N ASN A 31 11.30 -9.81 -5.22
CA ASN A 31 12.10 -9.63 -6.44
C ASN A 31 11.31 -8.98 -7.58
N GLU A 32 9.97 -9.13 -7.57
CA GLU A 32 9.13 -8.83 -8.73
C GLU A 32 7.87 -8.05 -8.36
N VAL A 33 7.47 -7.19 -9.30
CA VAL A 33 6.17 -6.51 -9.36
C VAL A 33 5.30 -7.25 -10.37
N THR A 34 4.17 -7.79 -9.92
CA THR A 34 3.16 -8.44 -10.77
C THR A 34 1.88 -7.63 -10.81
N LEU A 35 1.44 -7.27 -12.01
CA LEU A 35 0.14 -6.64 -12.27
C LEU A 35 -0.74 -7.60 -13.07
N ARG A 36 -1.88 -7.99 -12.50
CA ARG A 36 -2.94 -8.72 -13.19
C ARG A 36 -4.11 -7.79 -13.47
N SER A 37 -4.66 -7.85 -14.67
CA SER A 37 -5.76 -6.99 -15.11
C SER A 37 -6.85 -7.82 -15.78
N TRP A 38 -8.09 -7.63 -15.36
CA TRP A 38 -9.28 -8.25 -15.94
C TRP A 38 -10.12 -7.18 -16.60
N LYS A 39 -10.39 -7.36 -17.88
CA LYS A 39 -11.28 -6.46 -18.61
C LYS A 39 -12.72 -6.74 -18.19
N ILE A 40 -13.39 -5.72 -17.65
CA ILE A 40 -14.79 -5.83 -17.22
C ILE A 40 -15.68 -5.17 -18.27
N SER A 41 -16.55 -5.95 -18.91
CA SER A 41 -17.44 -5.43 -19.94
C SER A 41 -18.78 -6.15 -19.93
N ALA A 42 -19.86 -5.40 -20.15
CA ALA A 42 -21.20 -5.95 -20.33
C ALA A 42 -21.35 -6.71 -21.67
N ARG A 43 -20.47 -6.45 -22.65
CA ARG A 43 -20.54 -7.04 -23.99
C ARG A 43 -20.14 -8.51 -23.94
N ALA A 44 -20.98 -9.38 -24.48
CA ALA A 44 -20.77 -10.83 -24.45
C ALA A 44 -19.43 -11.27 -25.09
N GLU A 45 -19.00 -10.59 -26.15
CA GLU A 45 -17.71 -10.80 -26.84
C GLU A 45 -16.50 -10.71 -25.91
N HIS A 46 -16.58 -9.84 -24.89
CA HIS A 46 -15.49 -9.57 -23.98
C HIS A 46 -15.46 -10.54 -22.78
N ARG A 47 -16.49 -11.39 -22.60
CA ARG A 47 -16.54 -12.38 -21.51
C ARG A 47 -15.50 -13.49 -21.66
N LYS A 48 -14.99 -13.71 -22.87
CA LYS A 48 -13.96 -14.72 -23.16
C LYS A 48 -12.53 -14.18 -23.07
N ILE A 49 -12.34 -12.89 -22.77
CA ILE A 49 -11.01 -12.29 -22.70
C ILE A 49 -10.33 -12.77 -21.43
N LEU A 50 -9.16 -13.39 -21.61
CA LEU A 50 -8.36 -13.85 -20.50
C LEU A 50 -7.70 -12.67 -19.77
N PRO A 51 -7.43 -12.82 -18.46
CA PRO A 51 -6.73 -11.81 -17.70
C PRO A 51 -5.34 -11.58 -18.25
N ARG A 52 -4.91 -10.33 -18.30
CA ARG A 52 -3.53 -9.98 -18.67
C ARG A 52 -2.67 -9.96 -17.42
N GLU A 53 -1.52 -10.63 -17.47
CA GLU A 53 -0.48 -10.55 -16.44
C GLU A 53 0.77 -9.88 -17.00
N VAL A 54 1.35 -8.97 -16.23
CA VAL A 54 2.65 -8.35 -16.50
C VAL A 54 3.49 -8.51 -15.26
N LYS A 55 4.67 -9.12 -15.40
CA LYS A 55 5.68 -9.24 -14.34
C LYS A 55 6.91 -8.43 -14.73
N LYS A 56 7.52 -7.79 -13.73
CA LYS A 56 8.76 -7.04 -13.88
C LYS A 56 9.62 -7.20 -12.66
N THR A 57 10.93 -7.16 -12.84
CA THR A 57 11.85 -6.99 -11.71
C THR A 57 11.68 -5.60 -11.08
N HIS A 58 12.15 -5.42 -9.84
CA HIS A 58 12.15 -4.10 -9.21
C HIS A 58 12.89 -3.04 -10.03
N ASN A 59 14.04 -3.40 -10.62
CA ASN A 59 14.83 -2.46 -11.44
C ASN A 59 14.09 -2.04 -12.71
N GLU A 60 13.51 -2.99 -13.44
CA GLU A 60 12.69 -2.69 -14.63
C GLU A 60 11.49 -1.80 -14.27
N PHE A 61 10.82 -2.10 -13.16
CA PHE A 61 9.69 -1.30 -12.69
C PHE A 61 10.10 0.14 -12.34
N LEU A 62 11.25 0.32 -11.68
CA LEU A 62 11.77 1.62 -11.29
C LEU A 62 12.19 2.47 -12.51
N GLN A 63 12.69 1.84 -13.58
CA GLN A 63 13.11 2.52 -14.80
C GLN A 63 11.93 2.90 -15.71
N GLU A 64 10.83 2.16 -15.68
CA GLU A 64 9.71 2.36 -16.60
C GLU A 64 8.57 3.21 -16.01
N THR A 65 8.75 4.53 -16.07
CA THR A 65 7.76 5.53 -15.61
C THR A 65 6.39 5.40 -16.30
N MET A 66 6.34 4.85 -17.51
CA MET A 66 5.10 4.67 -18.27
C MET A 66 4.12 3.70 -17.61
N MET A 67 4.62 2.70 -16.87
CA MET A 67 3.78 1.77 -16.12
C MET A 67 3.30 2.35 -14.78
N GLN A 68 4.07 3.27 -14.20
CA GLN A 68 3.77 3.84 -12.89
C GLN A 68 2.58 4.81 -12.94
N ARG A 69 2.46 5.65 -13.98
CA ARG A 69 1.38 6.64 -14.07
C ARG A 69 -0.03 6.04 -14.11
N PRO A 70 -0.32 4.99 -14.91
CA PRO A 70 -1.63 4.33 -14.87
C PRO A 70 -1.92 3.69 -13.51
N LEU A 71 -0.92 3.09 -12.88
CA LEU A 71 -1.07 2.49 -11.55
C LEU A 71 -1.34 3.53 -10.48
N GLU A 72 -0.72 4.71 -10.56
CA GLU A 72 -1.02 5.83 -9.66
C GLU A 72 -2.46 6.30 -9.79
N LYS A 73 -2.99 6.37 -11.02
CA LYS A 73 -4.41 6.71 -11.24
C LYS A 73 -5.35 5.66 -10.65
N ILE A 74 -4.97 4.38 -10.68
CA ILE A 74 -5.79 3.28 -10.17
C ILE A 74 -5.68 3.21 -8.64
N PHE A 75 -4.47 3.11 -8.09
CA PHE A 75 -4.23 2.81 -6.68
C PHE A 75 -4.02 4.06 -5.80
N GLY A 76 -3.79 5.22 -6.41
CA GLY A 76 -3.51 6.47 -5.73
C GLY A 76 -2.02 6.70 -5.48
N LYS A 77 -1.67 7.96 -5.24
CA LYS A 77 -0.30 8.43 -5.05
C LYS A 77 0.40 7.77 -3.87
N ASP A 78 -0.25 7.74 -2.70
CA ASP A 78 0.33 7.17 -1.48
C ASP A 78 0.68 5.68 -1.65
N THR A 79 -0.18 4.92 -2.35
CA THR A 79 0.09 3.51 -2.63
C THR A 79 1.27 3.35 -3.59
N MET A 80 1.37 4.20 -4.61
CA MET A 80 2.49 4.11 -5.54
C MET A 80 3.81 4.55 -4.94
N GLU A 81 3.82 5.58 -4.09
CA GLU A 81 5.00 5.97 -3.32
C GLU A 81 5.48 4.80 -2.45
N TYR A 82 4.55 4.11 -1.78
CA TYR A 82 4.86 2.91 -1.01
C TYR A 82 5.46 1.79 -1.88
N VAL A 83 4.85 1.48 -3.03
CA VAL A 83 5.34 0.45 -3.97
C VAL A 83 6.73 0.79 -4.48
N VAL A 84 7.00 2.05 -4.83
CA VAL A 84 8.33 2.50 -5.29
C VAL A 84 9.36 2.32 -4.19
N ASN A 85 9.03 2.66 -2.94
CA ASN A 85 9.91 2.47 -1.79
C ASN A 85 10.20 0.98 -1.54
N LEU A 86 9.19 0.10 -1.66
CA LEU A 86 9.39 -1.35 -1.60
C LEU A 86 10.37 -1.84 -2.66
N CYS A 87 10.22 -1.40 -3.91
CA CYS A 87 11.14 -1.76 -5.00
C CYS A 87 12.58 -1.26 -4.77
N ARG A 88 12.76 -0.18 -3.99
CA ARG A 88 14.08 0.33 -3.56
C ARG A 88 14.65 -0.38 -2.32
N GLY A 89 13.93 -1.36 -1.77
CA GLY A 89 14.32 -2.05 -0.53
C GLY A 89 14.03 -1.26 0.75
N GLN A 90 13.20 -0.21 0.67
CA GLN A 90 12.79 0.60 1.82
C GLN A 90 11.44 0.09 2.34
N PHE A 91 11.49 -0.75 3.37
CA PHE A 91 10.32 -1.40 3.95
C PHE A 91 9.78 -0.61 5.15
N ASP A 92 8.71 0.16 4.95
CA ASP A 92 7.93 0.71 6.06
C ASP A 92 6.73 -0.20 6.37
N LEU A 93 6.88 -1.02 7.42
CA LEU A 93 5.82 -1.94 7.84
C LEU A 93 4.77 -1.25 8.71
N ILE A 94 5.12 -0.17 9.41
CA ILE A 94 4.23 0.50 10.36
C ILE A 94 3.02 1.09 9.62
N VAL A 95 3.26 1.68 8.43
CA VAL A 95 2.19 2.23 7.58
C VAL A 95 1.16 1.16 7.17
N ARG A 96 1.54 -0.12 7.12
CA ARG A 96 0.67 -1.24 6.70
C ARG A 96 -0.10 -1.90 7.83
N ILE A 97 0.31 -1.70 9.07
CA ILE A 97 -0.37 -2.31 10.22
C ILE A 97 -1.77 -1.69 10.34
N PRO A 98 -2.85 -2.49 10.49
CA PRO A 98 -4.20 -1.97 10.75
C PRO A 98 -4.24 -0.98 11.92
N ASP A 99 -5.06 0.05 11.82
CA ASP A 99 -5.17 1.08 12.86
C ASP A 99 -5.51 0.50 14.23
N SER A 100 -6.34 -0.55 14.29
CA SER A 100 -6.63 -1.28 15.54
C SER A 100 -5.39 -1.88 16.21
N LEU A 101 -4.43 -2.38 15.43
CA LEU A 101 -3.16 -2.88 15.94
C LEU A 101 -2.22 -1.74 16.33
N LYS A 102 -2.22 -0.62 15.60
CA LYS A 102 -1.50 0.59 16.02
C LYS A 102 -2.01 1.10 17.37
N ILE A 103 -3.33 1.19 17.54
CA ILE A 103 -3.98 1.56 18.81
C ILE A 103 -3.62 0.57 19.91
N ARG A 104 -3.62 -0.73 19.61
CA ARG A 104 -3.20 -1.75 20.57
C ARG A 104 -1.74 -1.58 20.99
N ILE A 105 -0.82 -1.25 20.07
CA ILE A 105 0.57 -0.92 20.42
C ILE A 105 0.61 0.28 21.37
N LEU A 106 -0.14 1.35 21.04
CA LEU A 106 -0.22 2.55 21.88
C LEU A 106 -0.74 2.24 23.29
N SER A 107 -1.67 1.30 23.45
CA SER A 107 -2.22 0.93 24.77
C SER A 107 -1.21 0.29 25.74
N PHE A 108 -0.04 -0.12 25.25
CA PHE A 108 1.05 -0.66 26.08
C PHE A 108 2.12 0.38 26.43
N LEU A 109 1.99 1.61 25.93
CA LEU A 109 2.95 2.68 26.15
C LEU A 109 2.40 3.67 27.18
N ASP A 110 3.31 4.32 27.91
CA ASP A 110 2.93 5.41 28.79
C ASP A 110 2.72 6.73 28.01
N THR A 111 2.21 7.75 28.69
CA THR A 111 1.90 9.05 28.08
C THR A 111 3.13 9.70 27.45
N GLN A 112 4.31 9.52 28.03
CA GLN A 112 5.56 10.10 27.54
C GLN A 112 6.03 9.40 26.27
N ASP A 113 5.99 8.07 26.25
CA ASP A 113 6.33 7.24 25.10
C ASP A 113 5.37 7.47 23.94
N ILE A 114 4.07 7.62 24.22
CA ILE A 114 3.08 7.95 23.18
C ILE A 114 3.41 9.31 22.55
N LYS A 115 3.73 10.32 23.37
CA LYS A 115 4.14 11.64 22.87
C LYS A 115 5.39 11.54 21.99
N GLN A 116 6.44 10.86 22.47
CA GLN A 116 7.67 10.68 21.70
C GLN A 116 7.43 9.91 20.39
N MET A 117 6.58 8.90 20.41
CA MET A 117 6.23 8.13 19.21
C MET A 117 5.42 8.96 18.21
N SER A 118 4.57 9.88 18.68
CA SER A 118 3.87 10.84 17.84
C SER A 118 4.80 11.83 17.13
N GLU A 119 5.91 12.19 17.77
CA GLU A 119 6.89 13.15 17.24
C GLU A 119 7.84 12.49 16.21
N THR A 120 8.11 11.20 16.38
CA THR A 120 9.08 10.45 15.55
C THR A 120 8.42 9.62 14.45
N CYS A 121 7.13 9.28 14.57
CA CYS A 121 6.43 8.45 13.60
C CYS A 121 5.10 9.07 13.14
N ARG A 122 5.07 9.56 11.89
CA ARG A 122 3.85 10.15 11.28
C ARG A 122 2.64 9.21 11.27
N ALA A 123 2.88 7.90 11.14
CA ALA A 123 1.80 6.91 11.14
C ALA A 123 1.10 6.88 12.50
N PHE A 124 1.84 6.86 13.61
CA PHE A 124 1.26 6.94 14.96
C PHE A 124 0.72 8.33 15.27
N GLN A 125 1.39 9.39 14.82
CA GLN A 125 0.89 10.76 14.94
C GLN A 125 -0.53 10.89 14.38
N LYS A 126 -0.77 10.36 13.17
CA LYS A 126 -2.08 10.40 12.54
C LYS A 126 -3.14 9.64 13.36
N ILE A 127 -2.79 8.47 13.91
CA ILE A 127 -3.69 7.70 14.78
C ILE A 127 -4.03 8.49 16.03
N ILE A 128 -3.02 9.06 16.69
CA ILE A 128 -3.21 9.81 17.93
C ILE A 128 -4.14 11.00 17.69
N LEU A 129 -3.89 11.80 16.65
CA LEU A 129 -4.73 12.94 16.29
C LEU A 129 -6.16 12.54 15.88
N THR A 130 -6.36 11.34 15.33
CA THR A 130 -7.68 10.88 14.86
C THR A 130 -8.52 10.31 16.00
N TYR A 131 -7.92 9.56 16.93
CA TYR A 131 -8.64 8.79 17.96
C TYR A 131 -8.52 9.37 19.37
N PHE A 132 -7.53 10.23 19.64
CA PHE A 132 -7.30 10.88 20.93
C PHE A 132 -7.26 12.40 20.75
N PRO A 133 -8.43 13.07 20.67
CA PRO A 133 -8.52 14.52 20.54
C PRO A 133 -7.72 15.24 21.64
N SER A 134 -7.29 16.47 21.35
CA SER A 134 -6.42 17.30 22.20
C SER A 134 -6.81 17.38 23.68
N ASP A 135 -8.08 17.17 24.01
CA ASP A 135 -8.61 17.24 25.38
C ASP A 135 -8.04 16.18 26.32
N TYR A 136 -7.39 15.12 25.80
CA TYR A 136 -6.77 14.06 26.59
C TYR A 136 -5.29 14.29 26.93
N TRP A 137 -4.66 15.34 26.38
CA TRP A 137 -3.22 15.63 26.57
C TRP A 137 -2.94 16.73 27.61
N HIS A 138 -3.95 17.14 28.38
CA HIS A 138 -3.82 18.08 29.49
C HIS A 138 -3.64 17.33 30.82
N LEU A 139 -2.46 16.74 31.01
CA LEU A 139 -1.93 16.36 32.32
C LEU A 139 -0.45 16.77 32.39
#